data_AF-A0A420IH55-F1
#
_entry.id   AF-A0A420IH55-F1
#
_cell.length_a   1.000
_cell.length_b   1.000
_cell.length_c   1.000
_cell.angle_alpha   90.00
_cell.angle_beta   90.00
_cell.angle_gamma   90.00
#
_symmetry.space_group_name_H-M   'P 1'
#
loop_
_entity.id
_entity.type
_entity.pdbx_description
1 polymer ?
#
loop_
_entity_poly.entity_id
_entity_poly.type
_entity_poly.pdbx_seq_one_letter_code
_entity_poly.pdbx_strand_id
1 'polypeptide(L)'
;MIVTRYSDHDAILTLEHDYPPGNKLYVQLDITLLLENMRCTHCQIGSWINVIGYIKNTLSNSSAAAGIVVVYIQGILLWSFGPSRIDWYEKTLELVRAENPCH
;
A
#
# COMPACT_ATOMS: atom_id res chain seq x y z
N MET A 1 0.46 -2.53 -4.10
CA MET A 1 0.96 -3.05 -2.81
C MET A 1 0.33 -4.40 -2.56
N ILE A 2 1.00 -5.30 -1.83
CA ILE A 2 0.48 -6.65 -1.54
C ILE A 2 -0.21 -6.68 -0.17
N VAL A 3 -1.36 -7.35 -0.07
CA VAL A 3 -2.07 -7.54 1.20
C VAL A 3 -1.38 -8.63 2.01
N THR A 4 -0.90 -8.30 3.22
CA THR A 4 -0.22 -9.27 4.10
C THR A 4 -1.06 -9.66 5.31
N ARG A 5 -1.94 -8.77 5.79
CA ARG A 5 -2.84 -9.04 6.91
C ARG A 5 -4.14 -8.25 6.81
N TYR A 6 -5.20 -8.82 7.36
CA TYR A 6 -6.50 -8.18 7.52
C TYR A 6 -7.01 -8.40 8.95
N SER A 7 -7.46 -7.33 9.62
CA SER A 7 -8.15 -7.38 10.91
C SER A 7 -9.57 -6.85 10.73
N ASP A 8 -10.57 -7.72 10.86
CA ASP A 8 -12.00 -7.36 10.76
C ASP A 8 -12.43 -6.47 11.94
N HIS A 9 -11.98 -6.82 13.15
CA HIS A 9 -12.29 -6.09 14.38
C HIS A 9 -11.85 -4.62 14.34
N ASP A 10 -10.69 -4.34 13.74
CA ASP A 10 -10.12 -2.99 13.70
C ASP A 10 -10.38 -2.28 12.36
N ALA A 11 -10.97 -2.98 11.37
CA ALA A 11 -11.08 -2.53 9.99
C ALA A 11 -9.74 -2.05 9.40
N ILE A 12 -8.65 -2.78 9.69
CA ILE A 12 -7.29 -2.45 9.24
C ILE A 12 -6.77 -3.51 8.27
N LEU A 13 -6.32 -3.07 7.08
CA LEU A 13 -5.47 -3.85 6.18
C LEU A 13 -4.01 -3.48 6.36
N THR A 14 -3.15 -4.49 6.43
CA THR A 14 -1.70 -4.30 6.36
C THR A 14 -1.23 -4.61 4.95
N LEU A 15 -0.57 -3.64 4.33
CA LEU A 15 0.00 -3.75 2.99
C LEU A 15 1.51 -3.67 3.08
N GLU A 16 2.19 -4.43 2.24
CA GLU A 16 3.65 -4.37 2.10
C GLU A 16 4.01 -3.92 0.68
N HIS A 17 5.13 -3.21 0.59
CA HIS A 17 5.77 -2.86 -0.66
C HIS A 17 7.29 -2.94 -0.47
N ASP A 18 7.96 -3.64 -1.38
CA ASP A 18 9.42 -3.86 -1.38
C ASP A 18 10.04 -3.32 -2.67
N TYR A 19 9.56 -2.17 -3.12
CA TYR A 19 10.13 -1.47 -4.26
C TYR A 19 10.41 0.00 -3.89
N PRO A 20 11.63 0.52 -4.14
CA PRO A 20 12.81 -0.22 -4.62
C PRO A 20 13.30 -1.26 -3.60
N PRO A 21 13.95 -2.36 -4.05
CA PRO A 21 14.36 -3.47 -3.18
C PRO A 21 15.22 -3.00 -2.00
N GLY A 22 14.87 -3.44 -0.79
CA GLY A 22 15.59 -3.05 0.43
C GLY A 22 14.99 -1.86 1.18
N ASN A 23 13.92 -1.27 0.65
CA ASN A 23 13.10 -0.28 1.37
C ASN A 23 11.72 -0.86 1.69
N LYS A 24 11.64 -1.58 2.82
CA LYS A 24 10.39 -2.21 3.24
C LYS A 24 9.42 -1.18 3.79
N LEU A 25 8.38 -0.92 3.02
CA LEU A 25 7.27 -0.05 3.42
C LEU A 25 6.11 -0.91 3.90
N TYR A 26 5.70 -0.69 5.14
CA TYR A 26 4.47 -1.23 5.70
C TYR A 26 3.41 -0.15 5.76
N VAL A 27 2.22 -0.45 5.28
CA VAL A 27 1.08 0.48 5.31
C VAL A 27 -0.02 -0.12 6.17
N GLN A 28 -0.48 0.62 7.16
CA GLN A 28 -1.70 0.34 7.90
C GLN A 28 -2.83 1.17 7.30
N LEU A 29 -3.71 0.49 6.58
CA LEU A 29 -4.84 1.08 5.90
C LEU A 29 -6.11 0.89 6.72
N ASP A 30 -6.62 1.97 7.26
CA ASP A 30 -7.96 2.07 7.85
C ASP A 30 -9.00 2.07 6.73
N ILE A 31 -9.79 1.01 6.64
CA ILE A 31 -10.85 0.82 5.65
C ILE A 31 -12.26 1.00 6.23
N THR A 32 -12.38 1.63 7.40
CA THR A 32 -13.68 1.82 8.07
C THR A 32 -14.73 2.45 7.15
N LEU A 33 -14.31 3.40 6.31
CA LEU A 33 -15.18 4.09 5.34
C LEU A 33 -15.59 3.24 4.13
N LEU A 34 -14.98 2.07 3.95
CA LEU A 34 -15.13 1.22 2.76
C LEU A 34 -15.80 -0.12 3.06
N LEU A 35 -16.00 -0.45 4.34
CA LEU A 35 -16.54 -1.75 4.79
C LEU A 35 -17.84 -2.15 4.09
N GLU A 36 -18.78 -1.22 3.90
CA GLU A 36 -20.07 -1.50 3.25
C GLU A 36 -19.93 -1.92 1.77
N ASN A 37 -18.85 -1.50 1.11
CA ASN A 37 -18.61 -1.75 -0.31
C ASN A 37 -17.48 -2.76 -0.56
N MET A 38 -16.95 -3.38 0.49
CA MET A 38 -15.80 -4.28 0.41
C MET A 38 -16.23 -5.69 0.02
N ARG A 39 -15.71 -6.16 -1.13
CA ARG A 39 -15.82 -7.56 -1.55
C ARG A 39 -14.66 -8.38 -0.98
N CYS A 40 -14.90 -9.64 -0.63
CA CYS A 40 -13.88 -10.54 -0.05
C CYS A 40 -12.59 -10.63 -0.89
N THR A 41 -12.69 -10.44 -2.21
CA THR A 41 -11.54 -10.42 -3.13
C THR A 41 -10.54 -9.31 -2.85
N HIS A 42 -10.96 -8.23 -2.19
CA HIS A 42 -10.08 -7.11 -1.83
C HIS A 42 -9.31 -7.33 -0.52
N CYS A 43 -9.74 -8.28 0.31
CA CYS A 43 -9.11 -8.61 1.59
C CYS A 43 -8.24 -9.89 1.52
N GLN A 44 -8.12 -10.51 0.34
CA GLN A 44 -7.40 -11.76 0.20
C GLN A 44 -5.89 -11.53 0.30
N ILE A 45 -5.28 -12.20 1.29
CA ILE A 45 -3.83 -12.20 1.50
C ILE A 45 -3.13 -12.64 0.20
N GLY A 46 -2.06 -11.92 -0.16
CA GLY A 46 -1.30 -12.14 -1.39
C GLY A 46 -1.85 -11.41 -2.62
N SER A 47 -3.04 -10.82 -2.53
CA SER A 47 -3.59 -10.04 -3.63
C SER A 47 -2.92 -8.67 -3.71
N TRP A 48 -2.69 -8.21 -4.94
CA TRP A 48 -2.27 -6.85 -5.19
C TRP A 48 -3.49 -5.94 -5.23
N ILE A 49 -3.40 -4.81 -4.55
CA ILE A 49 -4.43 -3.78 -4.54
C ILE A 49 -3.84 -2.40 -4.79
N ASN A 50 -4.68 -1.55 -5.38
CA ASN A 50 -4.47 -0.12 -5.43
C ASN A 50 -5.34 0.56 -4.37
N VAL A 51 -4.80 1.64 -3.81
CA VAL A 51 -5.41 2.35 -2.69
C VAL A 51 -5.27 3.85 -2.94
N ILE A 52 -6.37 4.57 -2.76
CA ILE A 52 -6.40 6.02 -2.67
C ILE A 52 -6.93 6.38 -1.29
N GLY A 53 -6.23 7.28 -0.62
CA GLY A 53 -6.56 7.68 0.73
C GLY A 53 -5.74 8.85 1.23
N TYR A 54 -6.02 9.27 2.45
CA TYR A 54 -5.27 10.32 3.14
C TYR A 54 -4.24 9.72 4.09
N ILE A 55 -3.02 10.22 4.04
CA ILE A 55 -1.99 9.88 5.02
C ILE A 55 -2.36 10.56 6.34
N LYS A 56 -2.67 9.76 7.36
CA LYS A 56 -3.00 10.24 8.70
C LYS A 56 -1.76 10.45 9.55
N ASN A 57 -0.78 9.54 9.42
CA ASN A 57 0.47 9.61 10.17
C ASN A 57 1.57 8.82 9.45
N THR A 58 2.81 9.26 9.59
CA THR A 58 3.99 8.51 9.16
C THR A 58 4.86 8.26 10.38
N LEU A 59 4.89 7.02 10.87
CA LEU A 59 5.84 6.61 11.88
C LEU A 59 7.11 6.16 11.18
N SER A 60 8.01 7.11 10.94
CA SER A 60 9.42 6.79 10.73
C SER A 60 10.01 6.51 12.10
N ASN A 61 9.96 5.25 12.55
CA ASN A 61 10.69 4.90 13.75
C ASN A 61 12.17 5.19 13.50
N SER A 62 12.80 5.98 14.37
CA SER A 62 14.22 6.37 14.32
C SER A 62 15.19 5.18 14.43
N SER A 63 14.74 3.95 14.24
CA SER A 63 15.54 2.77 13.91
C SER A 63 15.88 2.76 12.43
N ALA A 64 16.50 3.84 11.94
CA ALA A 64 17.07 3.94 10.59
C ALA A 64 18.09 2.82 10.27
N ALA A 65 18.44 1.98 11.25
CA ALA A 65 19.21 0.77 11.07
C ALA A 65 18.49 -0.36 10.31
N ALA A 66 17.15 -0.33 10.19
CA ALA A 66 16.38 -1.43 9.55
C ALA A 66 15.59 -1.04 8.29
N GLY A 67 15.56 0.25 7.89
CA GLY A 67 14.91 0.68 6.64
C GLY A 67 13.39 0.42 6.58
N ILE A 68 12.72 0.30 7.73
CA ILE A 68 11.27 0.01 7.80
C ILE A 68 10.50 1.31 8.04
N VAL A 69 9.59 1.65 7.13
CA VAL A 69 8.69 2.81 7.25
C VAL A 69 7.27 2.30 7.46
N VAL A 70 6.56 2.83 8.47
CA VAL A 70 5.14 2.53 8.70
C VAL A 70 4.29 3.76 8.41
N VAL A 71 3.36 3.63 7.46
CA VAL A 71 2.44 4.70 7.06
C VAL A 71 1.01 4.34 7.41
N TYR A 72 0.31 5.26 8.07
CA TYR A 72 -1.10 5.14 8.40
C TYR A 72 -1.92 5.90 7.36
N ILE A 73 -2.83 5.19 6.69
CA ILE A 73 -3.67 5.75 5.62
C ILE A 73 -5.13 5.51 5.98
N GLN A 74 -5.98 6.52 5.78
CA GLN A 74 -7.42 6.33 5.72
C GLN A 74 -7.86 6.15 4.27
N GLY A 75 -8.38 4.96 3.97
CA GLY A 75 -8.83 4.59 2.64
C GLY A 75 -10.13 5.29 2.24
N ILE A 76 -10.16 5.78 1.01
CA ILE A 76 -11.36 6.36 0.35
C ILE A 76 -11.78 5.51 -0.84
N LEU A 77 -10.83 4.87 -1.51
CA LEU A 77 -11.08 3.98 -2.62
C LEU A 77 -10.02 2.90 -2.66
N LEU A 78 -10.45 1.67 -2.92
CA LEU A 78 -9.55 0.55 -3.17
C LEU A 78 -10.12 -0.35 -4.26
N TRP A 79 -9.24 -0.98 -5.01
CA TRP A 79 -9.62 -1.98 -6.01
C TRP A 79 -8.52 -3.01 -6.21
N SER A 80 -8.91 -4.22 -6.63
CA SER A 80 -7.95 -5.28 -6.97
C SER A 80 -7.14 -4.89 -8.21
N PHE A 81 -5.83 -5.05 -8.09
CA PHE A 81 -4.92 -5.05 -9.23
C PHE A 81 -4.92 -6.47 -9.80
N GLY A 82 -5.50 -6.64 -10.99
CA GLY A 82 -5.64 -7.94 -11.64
C GLY A 82 -4.30 -8.66 -11.87
N PRO A 83 -4.30 -9.92 -12.35
CA PRO A 83 -3.13 -10.80 -12.40
C PRO A 83 -2.00 -10.36 -13.35
N SER A 84 -2.06 -9.17 -13.94
CA SER A 84 -1.18 -8.75 -15.03
C SER A 84 -0.32 -7.54 -14.66
N ARG A 85 0.96 -7.86 -14.41
CA ARG A 85 2.15 -7.03 -14.65
C ARG A 85 2.47 -5.92 -13.65
N ILE A 86 2.81 -6.33 -12.42
CA ILE A 86 3.52 -5.49 -11.44
C ILE A 86 4.80 -4.91 -12.07
N ASP A 87 5.53 -5.74 -12.82
CA ASP A 87 6.78 -5.36 -13.50
C ASP A 87 6.62 -4.21 -14.51
N TRP A 88 5.43 -4.06 -15.10
CA TRP A 88 5.15 -2.96 -16.04
C TRP A 88 4.77 -1.68 -15.30
N TYR A 89 4.09 -1.81 -14.16
CA TYR A 89 3.72 -0.68 -13.32
C TYR A 89 4.97 -0.01 -12.73
N GLU A 90 5.90 -0.80 -12.19
CA GLU A 90 7.18 -0.31 -11.66
C GLU A 90 8.00 0.41 -12.75
N LYS A 91 8.15 -0.19 -13.93
CA LYS A 91 8.83 0.47 -15.07
C LYS A 91 8.19 1.78 -15.50
N THR A 92 6.86 1.85 -15.48
CA THR A 92 6.14 3.09 -15.83
C THR A 92 6.37 4.17 -14.76
N LEU A 93 6.39 3.80 -13.48
CA LEU A 93 6.71 4.73 -12.39
C LEU A 93 8.15 5.24 -12.46
N GLU A 94 9.11 4.39 -12.85
CA GLU A 94 10.50 4.80 -13.10
C GLU A 94 10.58 5.81 -14.25
N LEU A 95 9.88 5.56 -15.36
CA LEU A 95 9.83 6.46 -16.51
C LEU A 95 9.23 7.83 -16.13
N VAL A 96 8.10 7.84 -15.41
CA VAL A 96 7.46 9.09 -14.95
C VAL A 96 8.34 9.85 -13.96
N ARG A 97 9.04 9.16 -13.07
CA ARG A 97 10.01 9.77 -12.15
C ARG A 97 11.22 10.34 -12.90
N ALA A 98 11.65 9.70 -13.98
CA ALA A 98 12.72 10.19 -14.85
C ALA A 98 12.29 11.38 -15.72
N GLU A 99 11.02 11.44 -16.14
CA GLU A 99 10.45 12.55 -16.92
C GLU A 99 10.10 13.79 -16.08
N ASN A 100 9.97 13.66 -14.76
CA ASN A 100 9.82 14.80 -13.83
C ASN A 100 10.98 14.88 -12.83
N PRO A 101 12.16 15.35 -13.24
CA PRO A 101 13.35 15.42 -12.38
C PRO A 101 13.32 16.57 -11.35
N CYS A 102 12.24 17.33 -11.22
CA CYS A 102 12.18 18.51 -10.36
C CYS A 102 10.96 18.51 -9.45
N HIS A 103 11.17 18.17 -8.17
CA HIS A 103 10.67 18.95 -7.04
C HIS A 103 11.52 18.72 -5.78
#